data_AF-A0A1S2Y580-F1
#
_entry.id   AF-A0A1S2Y580-F1
#
_cell.length_a   1.000
_cell.length_b   1.000
_cell.length_c   1.000
_cell.angle_alpha   90.00
_cell.angle_beta   90.00
_cell.angle_gamma   90.00
#
_symmetry.space_group_name_H-M   'P 1'
#
loop_
_entity.id
_entity.type
_entity.pdbx_description
1 polymer ?
#
loop_
_entity_poly.entity_id
_entity_poly.type
_entity_poly.pdbx_seq_one_letter_code
_entity_poly.pdbx_strand_id
1 'polypeptide(L)'
;MEDIENRRKKEVEGSDEVKENNQNESEEDLKNIIARHPLFEVLIESHMKCLEVGYEEAGEFDITSDAWKKLVNTNSKATTSPNTSELDHFMEAYCMALSKLKEAIEEPTKEAKAFINATYIQLKELGDANNPQINCDNN
;
A
#
# COMPACT_ATOMS: atom_id res chain seq x y z
N MET A 1 6.68 54.97 53.46
CA MET A 1 7.38 54.13 52.47
C MET A 1 6.84 52.73 52.67
N GLU A 2 5.75 52.41 51.99
CA GLU A 2 5.13 51.09 52.00
C GLU A 2 4.34 50.98 50.68
N ASP A 3 4.98 50.41 49.66
CA ASP A 3 4.45 50.22 48.31
C ASP A 3 4.51 48.73 47.95
N ILE A 4 3.58 47.90 48.42
CA ILE A 4 3.32 46.58 47.81
C ILE A 4 1.85 46.20 48.02
N GLU A 5 0.91 46.79 47.27
CA GLU A 5 -0.40 46.17 47.03
C GLU A 5 -1.09 46.81 45.82
N ASN A 6 -0.69 46.45 44.60
CA ASN A 6 -1.61 46.50 43.45
C ASN A 6 -1.07 45.71 42.26
N ARG A 7 -1.01 44.39 42.44
CA ARG A 7 -0.84 43.45 41.32
C ARG A 7 -1.93 42.41 41.40
N ARG A 8 -3.14 42.75 40.94
CA ARG A 8 -4.15 41.84 40.39
C ARG A 8 -5.38 42.64 40.01
N LYS A 9 -5.52 42.94 38.71
CA LYS A 9 -6.77 42.92 37.90
C LYS A 9 -6.62 43.82 36.67
N LYS A 10 -6.50 43.19 35.50
CA LYS A 10 -7.25 43.45 34.25
C LYS A 10 -6.54 42.74 33.08
N GLU A 11 -7.18 41.69 32.55
CA GLU A 11 -7.78 41.62 31.19
C GLU A 11 -6.74 41.00 30.23
N VAL A 12 -6.75 39.68 29.94
CA VAL A 12 -7.63 38.91 29.03
C VAL A 12 -7.81 39.55 27.66
N GLU A 13 -6.93 39.15 26.74
CA GLU A 13 -7.11 38.95 25.29
C GLU A 13 -5.92 38.03 24.91
N GLY A 14 -6.06 36.78 24.49
CA GLY A 14 -6.97 36.27 23.48
C GLY A 14 -6.26 36.28 22.14
N SER A 15 -5.43 35.27 21.85
CA SER A 15 -5.00 34.87 20.49
C SER A 15 -4.34 33.50 20.55
N ASP A 16 -5.17 32.47 20.59
CA ASP A 16 -4.83 31.17 20.03
C ASP A 16 -4.68 31.36 18.50
N GLU A 17 -3.46 31.55 18.02
CA GLU A 17 -3.16 31.41 16.58
C GLU A 17 -2.51 30.05 16.33
N VAL A 18 -3.34 29.20 15.75
CA VAL A 18 -3.08 27.89 15.16
C VAL A 18 -1.78 27.89 14.34
N LYS A 19 -0.75 27.19 14.84
CA LYS A 19 0.40 26.75 14.01
C LYS A 19 0.12 25.36 13.45
N GLU A 20 -0.85 25.27 12.55
CA GLU A 20 -1.21 24.04 11.84
C GLU A 20 -1.10 24.27 10.33
N ASN A 21 0.01 24.87 9.86
CA ASN A 21 0.19 25.14 8.43
C ASN A 21 1.63 24.96 7.89
N ASN A 22 2.61 24.55 8.72
CA ASN A 22 3.99 24.32 8.27
C ASN A 22 4.37 22.83 8.13
N GLN A 23 3.52 21.90 8.57
CA GLN A 23 3.79 20.47 8.44
C GLN A 23 3.41 19.93 7.06
N ASN A 24 2.31 20.43 6.48
CA ASN A 24 1.78 19.94 5.21
C ASN A 24 2.66 20.32 4.01
N GLU A 25 3.21 21.55 3.97
CA GLU A 25 4.15 21.97 2.91
C GLU A 25 5.40 21.09 2.89
N SER A 26 5.95 20.75 4.07
CA SER A 26 7.08 19.84 4.18
C SER A 26 6.75 18.40 3.75
N GLU A 27 5.53 17.91 3.96
CA GLU A 27 5.11 16.57 3.53
C GLU A 27 4.92 16.49 2.01
N GLU A 28 4.30 17.50 1.40
CA GLU A 28 4.15 17.59 -0.05
C GLU A 28 5.49 17.68 -0.76
N ASP A 29 6.44 18.44 -0.20
CA ASP A 29 7.81 18.51 -0.71
C ASP A 29 8.51 17.14 -0.67
N LEU A 30 8.35 16.39 0.43
CA LEU A 30 8.88 15.03 0.55
C LEU A 30 8.23 14.07 -0.45
N LYS A 31 6.91 14.11 -0.60
CA LYS A 31 6.19 13.31 -1.61
C LYS A 31 6.67 13.64 -3.02
N ASN A 32 6.89 14.91 -3.32
CA ASN A 32 7.40 15.36 -4.62
C ASN A 32 8.84 14.89 -4.87
N ILE A 33 9.69 14.93 -3.85
CA ILE A 33 11.06 14.39 -3.92
C ILE A 33 11.03 12.88 -4.21
N ILE A 34 10.21 12.13 -3.50
CA ILE A 34 10.05 10.67 -3.69
C ILE A 34 9.48 10.37 -5.07
N ALA A 35 8.41 11.07 -5.50
CA ALA A 35 7.75 10.84 -6.79
C ALA A 35 8.62 11.20 -8.00
N ARG A 36 9.65 12.05 -7.81
CA ARG A 36 10.62 12.41 -8.86
C ARG A 36 11.87 11.52 -8.83
N HIS A 37 11.92 10.54 -7.94
CA HIS A 37 13.06 9.64 -7.80
C HIS A 37 13.12 8.63 -8.96
N PRO A 38 14.30 8.36 -9.57
CA PRO A 38 14.43 7.42 -10.68
C PRO A 38 13.92 6.01 -10.38
N LEU A 39 14.04 5.56 -9.12
CA LEU A 39 13.58 4.25 -8.66
C LEU A 39 12.09 4.20 -8.28
N PHE A 40 11.36 5.31 -8.31
CA PHE A 40 9.96 5.34 -7.88
C PHE A 40 9.08 4.41 -8.72
N GLU A 41 9.25 4.41 -10.04
CA GLU A 41 8.51 3.52 -10.93
C GLU A 41 8.78 2.04 -10.63
N VAL A 42 10.06 1.67 -10.46
CA VAL A 42 10.49 0.30 -10.13
C VAL A 42 9.94 -0.15 -8.78
N LEU A 43 9.92 0.76 -7.79
CA LEU A 43 9.36 0.50 -6.48
C LEU A 43 7.87 0.17 -6.56
N ILE A 44 7.10 0.97 -7.30
CA ILE A 44 5.67 0.74 -7.49
C ILE A 44 5.43 -0.58 -8.23
N GLU A 45 6.16 -0.84 -9.31
CA GLU A 45 6.04 -2.11 -10.05
C GLU A 45 6.33 -3.33 -9.15
N SER A 46 7.40 -3.26 -8.35
CA SER A 46 7.76 -4.32 -7.40
C SER A 46 6.70 -4.52 -6.34
N HIS A 47 6.06 -3.44 -5.89
CA HIS A 47 4.98 -3.48 -4.91
C HIS A 47 3.75 -4.17 -5.49
N MET A 48 3.35 -3.82 -6.71
CA MET A 48 2.20 -4.43 -7.39
C MET A 48 2.41 -5.92 -7.62
N LYS A 49 3.59 -6.33 -8.13
CA LYS A 49 3.93 -7.75 -8.30
C LYS A 49 3.89 -8.55 -7.00
N CYS A 50 4.18 -7.91 -5.86
CA CYS A 50 4.06 -8.56 -4.55
C CYS A 50 2.59 -8.72 -4.14
N LEU A 51 1.73 -7.74 -4.40
CA LEU A 51 0.29 -7.80 -4.09
C LEU A 51 -0.44 -8.84 -4.96
N GLU A 52 -0.09 -8.94 -6.24
CA GLU A 52 -0.69 -9.89 -7.18
C GLU A 52 -0.63 -11.34 -6.68
N VAL A 53 0.47 -11.72 -6.01
CA VAL A 53 0.63 -13.06 -5.44
C VAL A 53 -0.49 -13.40 -4.45
N GLY A 54 -1.02 -12.42 -3.72
CA GLY A 54 -2.10 -12.63 -2.74
C GLY A 54 -3.51 -12.41 -3.28
N TYR A 55 -3.68 -11.93 -4.52
CA TYR A 55 -4.93 -11.29 -4.94
C TYR A 55 -5.57 -11.85 -6.22
N GLU A 56 -4.99 -12.87 -6.86
CA GLU A 56 -5.41 -13.38 -8.18
C GLU A 56 -6.91 -13.78 -8.32
N GLU A 57 -7.71 -13.84 -7.24
CA GLU A 57 -9.14 -14.24 -7.28
C GLU A 57 -10.13 -13.23 -6.64
N ALA A 58 -9.69 -12.15 -5.99
CA ALA A 58 -10.57 -11.34 -5.14
C ALA A 58 -10.95 -9.97 -5.73
N GLY A 59 -11.45 -9.94 -6.96
CA GLY A 59 -12.07 -8.74 -7.55
C GLY A 59 -11.08 -7.82 -8.25
N GLU A 60 -11.60 -7.00 -9.15
CA GLU A 60 -10.82 -6.10 -9.99
C GLU A 60 -10.27 -4.95 -9.12
N PHE A 61 -8.99 -5.00 -8.78
CA PHE A 61 -8.32 -3.80 -8.26
C PHE A 61 -8.22 -2.83 -9.45
N ASP A 62 -9.14 -1.88 -9.54
CA ASP A 62 -9.15 -0.86 -10.59
C ASP A 62 -7.99 0.13 -10.37
N ILE A 63 -6.78 -0.31 -10.69
CA ILE A 63 -5.55 0.50 -10.68
C ILE A 63 -5.43 1.35 -11.93
N THR A 64 -6.37 1.22 -12.88
CA THR A 64 -6.33 1.99 -14.13
C THR A 64 -6.77 3.43 -13.96
N SER A 65 -7.09 3.86 -12.73
CA SER A 65 -7.38 5.25 -12.41
C SER A 65 -6.40 6.18 -13.14
N ASP A 66 -6.93 6.89 -14.14
CA ASP A 66 -6.20 7.83 -15.00
C ASP A 66 -5.38 8.86 -14.19
N ALA A 67 -5.70 9.03 -12.90
CA ALA A 67 -4.95 9.84 -11.95
C ALA A 67 -3.49 9.38 -11.78
N TRP A 68 -3.20 8.07 -11.83
CA TRP A 68 -1.88 7.51 -11.50
C TRP A 68 -0.93 7.55 -12.70
N LYS A 69 -1.42 7.19 -13.90
CA LYS A 69 -0.64 7.33 -15.15
C LYS A 69 -0.24 8.79 -15.39
N LYS A 70 -1.13 9.73 -15.06
CA LYS A 70 -0.86 11.16 -15.18
C LYS A 70 0.28 11.64 -14.26
N LEU A 71 0.43 11.06 -13.06
CA LEU A 71 1.48 11.41 -12.10
C LEU A 71 2.87 10.96 -12.55
N VAL A 72 2.96 9.77 -13.14
CA VAL A 72 4.23 9.17 -13.63
C VAL A 72 4.73 9.89 -14.89
N ASN A 73 3.83 10.25 -15.81
CA ASN A 73 4.19 10.88 -17.08
C ASN A 73 4.70 12.33 -16.98
N THR A 74 4.55 13.02 -15.83
CA THR A 74 4.88 14.45 -15.71
C THR A 74 6.28 14.76 -15.20
N ASN A 75 7.06 13.78 -14.74
CA ASN A 75 8.28 14.05 -13.96
C ASN A 75 9.57 13.62 -14.66
N SER A 76 9.98 14.34 -15.71
CA SER A 76 11.34 14.27 -16.26
C SER A 76 12.07 15.59 -16.09
N LYS A 77 12.77 15.72 -14.94
CA LYS A 77 13.97 16.55 -14.69
C LYS A 77 14.33 16.46 -13.21
N ALA A 78 15.35 15.67 -12.89
CA ALA A 78 15.90 15.58 -11.54
C ALA A 78 16.79 16.79 -11.25
N THR A 79 16.53 17.49 -10.15
CA THR A 79 17.47 18.42 -9.52
C THR A 79 17.98 17.73 -8.27
N THR A 80 19.25 17.32 -8.26
CA THR A 80 19.90 16.63 -7.15
C THR A 80 19.91 17.52 -5.91
N SER A 81 19.16 17.09 -4.88
CA SER A 81 19.18 17.65 -3.52
C SER A 81 20.30 16.97 -2.69
N PRO A 82 20.89 17.60 -1.67
CA PRO A 82 22.00 17.02 -0.88
C PRO A 82 21.66 15.76 -0.08
N ASN A 83 20.38 15.39 0.05
CA ASN A 83 19.93 14.25 0.87
C ASN A 83 19.66 12.97 0.05
N THR A 84 20.16 12.88 -1.19
CA THR A 84 19.82 11.77 -2.10
C THR A 84 20.29 10.41 -1.59
N SER A 85 21.45 10.32 -0.93
CA SER A 85 22.02 9.01 -0.56
C SER A 85 21.17 8.19 0.41
N GLU A 86 20.46 8.82 1.35
CA GLU A 86 19.57 8.10 2.28
C GLU A 86 18.30 7.63 1.58
N LEU A 87 17.73 8.51 0.72
CA LEU A 87 16.57 8.17 -0.08
C LEU A 87 16.90 7.08 -1.11
N ASP A 88 18.06 7.15 -1.78
CA ASP A 88 18.55 6.13 -2.71
C ASP A 88 18.60 4.77 -2.00
N HIS A 89 19.22 4.71 -0.83
CA HIS A 89 19.31 3.49 -0.02
C HIS A 89 17.93 2.98 0.42
N PHE A 90 17.02 3.87 0.83
CA PHE A 90 15.66 3.52 1.17
C PHE A 90 14.91 2.89 -0.03
N MET A 91 14.97 3.53 -1.20
CA MET A 91 14.29 3.07 -2.40
C MET A 91 14.80 1.69 -2.84
N GLU A 92 16.12 1.46 -2.78
CA GLU A 92 16.74 0.16 -3.07
C GLU A 92 16.36 -0.92 -2.05
N ALA A 93 16.48 -0.60 -0.75
CA ALA A 93 16.16 -1.53 0.33
C ALA A 93 14.68 -1.95 0.30
N TYR A 94 13.79 -1.01 -0.03
CA TYR A 94 12.36 -1.27 -0.15
C TYR A 94 12.04 -2.19 -1.34
N CYS A 95 12.61 -1.93 -2.53
CA CYS A 95 12.46 -2.82 -3.69
C CYS A 95 12.97 -4.23 -3.38
N MET A 96 14.11 -4.34 -2.70
CA MET A 96 14.69 -5.62 -2.30
C MET A 96 13.81 -6.36 -1.29
N ALA A 97 13.25 -5.64 -0.30
CA ALA A 97 12.34 -6.21 0.69
C ALA A 97 11.07 -6.75 0.03
N LEU A 98 10.49 -6.01 -0.91
CA LEU A 98 9.32 -6.46 -1.69
C LEU A 98 9.62 -7.71 -2.52
N SER A 99 10.79 -7.76 -3.15
CA SER A 99 11.20 -8.92 -3.96
C SER A 99 11.33 -10.17 -3.09
N LYS A 100 11.98 -10.05 -1.93
CA LYS A 100 12.11 -11.14 -0.95
C LYS A 100 10.76 -11.55 -0.37
N LEU A 101 9.89 -10.58 -0.08
CA LEU A 101 8.55 -10.85 0.40
C LEU A 101 7.75 -11.63 -0.64
N LYS A 102 7.74 -11.17 -1.90
CA LYS A 102 7.09 -11.86 -3.02
C LYS A 102 7.55 -13.31 -3.12
N GLU A 103 8.86 -13.55 -3.18
CA GLU A 103 9.44 -14.90 -3.23
C GLU A 103 8.99 -15.76 -2.03
N ALA A 104 8.96 -15.19 -0.83
CA ALA A 104 8.56 -15.90 0.38
C ALA A 104 7.08 -16.27 0.43
N ILE A 105 6.19 -15.48 -0.21
CA ILE A 105 4.73 -15.73 -0.18
C ILE A 105 4.21 -16.46 -1.43
N GLU A 106 5.00 -16.52 -2.51
CA GLU A 106 4.56 -17.09 -3.79
C GLU A 106 4.35 -18.59 -3.72
N GLU A 107 5.34 -19.36 -3.26
CA GLU A 107 5.20 -20.81 -3.16
C GLU A 107 4.14 -21.25 -2.15
N PRO A 108 4.08 -20.71 -0.91
CA PRO A 108 3.01 -21.06 0.03
C PRO A 108 1.61 -20.77 -0.50
N THR A 109 1.43 -19.68 -1.26
CA THR A 109 0.13 -19.35 -1.86
C THR A 109 -0.26 -20.36 -2.94
N LYS A 110 0.68 -20.73 -3.82
CA LYS A 110 0.45 -21.77 -4.84
C LYS A 110 0.11 -23.11 -4.22
N GLU A 111 0.85 -23.52 -3.19
CA GLU A 111 0.62 -24.78 -2.48
C GLU A 111 -0.77 -24.79 -1.81
N ALA A 112 -1.15 -23.71 -1.12
CA ALA A 112 -2.47 -23.59 -0.51
C ALA A 112 -3.60 -23.65 -1.54
N LYS A 113 -3.46 -22.95 -2.67
CA LYS A 113 -4.44 -22.98 -3.78
C LYS A 113 -4.58 -24.39 -4.37
N ALA A 114 -3.46 -25.07 -4.60
CA ALA A 114 -3.46 -26.45 -5.09
C ALA A 114 -4.14 -27.41 -4.10
N PHE A 115 -3.84 -27.28 -2.80
CA PHE A 115 -4.46 -28.08 -1.75
C PHE A 115 -5.99 -27.88 -1.67
N ILE A 116 -6.45 -26.62 -1.69
CA ILE A 116 -7.88 -26.29 -1.65
C ILE A 116 -8.59 -26.88 -2.87
N ASN A 117 -8.02 -26.71 -4.07
CA ASN A 117 -8.59 -27.24 -5.31
C ASN A 117 -8.67 -28.77 -5.29
N ALA A 118 -7.60 -29.44 -4.87
CA ALA A 118 -7.60 -30.90 -4.73
C ALA A 118 -8.67 -31.39 -3.74
N THR A 119 -8.82 -30.69 -2.61
CA THR A 119 -9.85 -31.00 -1.61
C THR A 119 -11.26 -30.80 -2.17
N TYR A 120 -11.49 -29.70 -2.90
CA TYR A 120 -12.78 -29.43 -3.54
C TYR A 120 -13.16 -30.52 -4.55
N ILE A 121 -12.21 -30.98 -5.37
CA ILE A 121 -12.42 -32.08 -6.33
C ILE A 121 -12.83 -33.36 -5.60
N GLN A 122 -12.10 -33.75 -4.56
CA GLN A 122 -12.42 -34.95 -3.78
C GLN A 122 -13.82 -34.87 -3.16
N LEU A 123 -14.18 -33.73 -2.55
CA LEU A 123 -15.50 -33.55 -1.96
C LEU A 123 -16.62 -33.62 -3.01
N LYS A 124 -16.40 -33.09 -4.20
CA LYS A 124 -17.35 -33.16 -5.31
C LYS A 124 -17.56 -34.60 -5.78
N GLU A 125 -16.49 -35.36 -5.96
CA GLU A 125 -16.54 -36.77 -6.34
C GLU A 125 -17.32 -37.61 -5.32
N LEU A 126 -17.12 -37.36 -4.02
CA LEU A 126 -17.92 -38.00 -2.97
C LEU A 126 -19.40 -37.60 -3.04
N GLY A 127 -19.71 -36.33 -3.30
CA GLY A 127 -21.08 -35.86 -3.42
C GLY A 127 -21.82 -36.50 -4.60
N ASP A 128 -21.17 -36.57 -5.76
CA ASP A 128 -21.72 -37.17 -6.98
C ASP A 128 -21.87 -38.70 -6.85
N ALA A 129 -20.93 -39.38 -6.18
CA ALA A 129 -21.03 -40.82 -5.90
C ALA A 129 -22.20 -41.19 -4.97
N ASN A 130 -22.63 -40.26 -4.11
CA ASN A 130 -23.75 -40.48 -3.18
C ASN A 130 -25.12 -40.09 -3.75
N ASN A 131 -25.18 -39.62 -5.00
CA ASN A 131 -26.44 -39.39 -5.71
C ASN A 131 -26.63 -40.46 -6.80
N PRO A 132 -27.07 -41.68 -6.46
CA PRO A 132 -27.38 -42.67 -7.48
C PRO A 132 -28.49 -42.10 -8.37
N GLN A 133 -28.18 -41.90 -9.65
CA GLN A 133 -29.20 -41.69 -10.67
C GLN A 133 -30.20 -42.84 -10.56
N ILE A 134 -31.37 -42.55 -9.99
CA ILE A 134 -32.57 -43.38 -10.08
C ILE A 134 -33.02 -43.27 -11.55
N ASN A 135 -32.41 -44.05 -12.43
CA ASN A 135 -33.03 -44.38 -13.71
C ASN A 135 -33.54 -45.81 -13.62
N CYS A 136 -34.80 -45.87 -13.18
CA CYS A 136 -35.66 -47.02 -13.31
C CYS A 136 -35.99 -47.22 -14.80
N ASP A 137 -35.11 -47.89 -15.54
CA ASP A 137 -35.52 -48.48 -16.82
C ASP A 137 -36.23 -49.80 -16.52
N ASN A 138 -37.53 -49.65 -16.23
CA ASN A 138 -38.50 -50.73 -16.22
C ASN A 138 -38.94 -51.03 -17.66
N ASN A 139 -38.85 -52.32 -17.99
CA ASN A 139 -39.60 -53.09 -19.00
C ASN A 139 -39.17 -53.00 -20.47
#